data_AF-A0A3D0I4P8-F1
#
_entry.id   AF-A0A3D0I4P8-F1
#
_cell.length_a   1.000
_cell.length_b   1.000
_cell.length_c   1.000
_cell.angle_alpha   90.00
_cell.angle_beta   90.00
_cell.angle_gamma   90.00
#
_symmetry.space_group_name_H-M   'P 1'
#
loop_
_entity.id
_entity.type
_entity.pdbx_description
1 polymer ?
#
loop_
_entity_poly.entity_id
_entity_poly.type
_entity_poly.pdbx_seq_one_letter_code
_entity_poly.pdbx_strand_id
1 'polypeptide(L)'
;MKVVIAIGFGAFFLSSLAIGLRLVWLAHRNRQLPELLIGLGILGIGPAGFAGTVFALLLGPRYPSAAACLLAAATLAICGGALAAYVFNWTVFRSGDRWAKGVVAAAGLLFAILFAGKLITGGFVLPLHVDLWFHLQSCTTTGCLLWGSGESLRYYALMRKRLRLGLADPLVTNRFLLWGLGIG
;
A
#
# COMPACT_ATOMS: atom_id res chain seq x y z
N MET A 1 4.08 27.47 6.57
CA MET A 1 3.38 26.30 6.00
C MET A 1 4.27 25.43 5.10
N LYS A 2 4.94 25.97 4.07
CA LYS A 2 5.79 25.18 3.14
C LYS A 2 6.89 24.34 3.83
N VAL A 3 7.57 24.90 4.82
CA VAL A 3 8.63 24.20 5.59
C VAL A 3 8.07 22.98 6.33
N VAL A 4 6.91 23.12 6.99
CA VAL A 4 6.26 22.01 7.71
C VAL A 4 5.85 20.88 6.77
N ILE A 5 5.32 21.21 5.58
CA ILE A 5 5.00 20.22 4.54
C ILE A 5 6.26 19.48 4.08
N ALA A 6 7.36 20.20 3.83
CA ALA A 6 8.62 19.60 3.41
C ALA A 6 9.20 18.67 4.49
N ILE A 7 9.15 19.08 5.76
CA ILE A 7 9.59 18.24 6.89
C ILE A 7 8.72 16.99 7.00
N GLY A 8 7.40 17.14 6.96
CA GLY A 8 6.46 16.01 7.06
C GLY A 8 6.63 15.01 5.90
N PHE A 9 6.73 15.52 4.67
CA PHE A 9 6.99 14.71 3.49
C PHE A 9 8.34 14.00 3.58
N GLY A 10 9.41 14.72 3.95
CA GLY A 10 10.75 14.17 4.10
C GLY A 10 10.81 13.08 5.16
N ALA A 11 10.19 13.31 6.32
CA ALA A 11 10.11 12.32 7.39
C ALA A 11 9.35 11.06 6.95
N PHE A 12 8.17 11.22 6.32
CA PHE A 12 7.39 10.11 5.77
C PHE A 12 8.19 9.32 4.72
N PHE A 13 8.80 10.01 3.77
CA PHE A 13 9.56 9.41 2.68
C PHE A 13 10.77 8.62 3.20
N LEU A 14 11.60 9.24 4.05
CA LEU A 14 12.79 8.58 4.59
C LEU A 14 12.43 7.40 5.48
N SER A 15 11.39 7.54 6.31
CA SER A 15 10.94 6.45 7.20
C SER A 15 10.40 5.27 6.40
N SER A 16 9.53 5.52 5.42
CA SER A 16 8.95 4.46 4.57
C SER A 16 10.00 3.79 3.69
N LEU A 17 10.96 4.55 3.15
CA LEU A 17 12.09 4.00 2.39
C LEU A 17 12.97 3.11 3.25
N ALA A 18 13.39 3.59 4.43
CA ALA A 18 14.25 2.83 5.34
C ALA A 18 13.56 1.54 5.83
N ILE A 19 12.29 1.63 6.25
CA ILE A 19 11.51 0.47 6.71
C ILE A 19 11.28 -0.50 5.56
N GLY A 20 10.86 -0.02 4.40
CA GLY A 20 10.60 -0.85 3.22
C GLY A 20 11.84 -1.60 2.74
N LEU A 21 12.98 -0.91 2.60
CA LEU A 21 14.25 -1.55 2.22
C LEU A 21 14.71 -2.58 3.25
N ARG A 22 14.60 -2.25 4.54
CA ARG A 22 14.95 -3.18 5.62
C ARG A 22 14.11 -4.45 5.56
N LEU A 23 12.81 -4.34 5.30
CA LEU A 23 11.89 -5.48 5.20
C LEU A 23 12.19 -6.36 3.98
N VAL A 24 12.46 -5.75 2.82
CA VAL A 24 12.89 -6.48 1.62
C VAL A 24 14.21 -7.21 1.87
N TRP A 25 15.18 -6.55 2.51
CA TRP A 25 16.44 -7.17 2.87
C TRP A 25 16.28 -8.31 3.88
N LEU A 26 15.42 -8.13 4.89
CA LEU A 26 15.09 -9.18 5.86
C LEU A 26 14.42 -10.38 5.17
N ALA A 27 13.52 -10.13 4.22
CA ALA A 27 12.86 -11.18 3.44
C ALA A 27 13.86 -11.95 2.57
N HIS A 28 14.86 -11.26 2.00
CA HIS A 28 15.94 -11.91 1.27
C HIS A 28 16.75 -12.84 2.17
N ARG A 29 17.06 -12.40 3.39
CA ARG A 29 17.83 -13.20 4.37
C ARG A 29 17.04 -14.39 4.92
N ASN A 30 15.78 -14.17 5.29
CA ASN A 30 14.95 -15.16 6.00
C ASN A 30 14.10 -16.02 5.06
N ARG A 31 13.98 -15.63 3.78
CA ARG A 31 13.12 -16.25 2.77
C ARG A 31 11.63 -16.30 3.16
N GLN A 32 11.20 -15.35 3.98
CA GLN A 32 9.82 -15.25 4.42
C GLN A 32 9.05 -14.29 3.50
N LEU A 33 7.95 -14.78 2.93
CA LEU A 33 7.11 -14.06 1.98
C LEU A 33 6.39 -12.85 2.60
N PRO A 34 5.84 -12.90 3.83
CA PRO A 34 5.12 -11.77 4.42
C PRO A 34 5.96 -10.49 4.50
N GLU A 35 7.23 -10.60 4.87
CA GLU A 35 8.19 -9.50 4.99
C GLU A 35 8.45 -8.85 3.63
N LEU A 36 8.54 -9.67 2.57
CA LEU A 36 8.69 -9.16 1.21
C LEU A 36 7.44 -8.40 0.79
N LEU A 37 6.26 -8.99 0.99
CA LEU A 37 4.99 -8.40 0.55
C LEU A 37 4.71 -7.06 1.26
N ILE A 38 4.94 -6.98 2.57
CA ILE A 38 4.73 -5.74 3.31
C ILE A 38 5.80 -4.69 2.98
N GLY A 39 7.06 -5.12 2.77
CA GLY A 39 8.13 -4.24 2.28
C GLY A 39 7.81 -3.65 0.90
N LEU A 40 7.37 -4.48 -0.04
CA LEU A 40 6.91 -4.06 -1.38
C LEU A 40 5.68 -3.16 -1.30
N GLY A 41 4.75 -3.43 -0.39
CA GLY A 41 3.60 -2.57 -0.14
C GLY A 41 4.00 -1.15 0.27
N ILE A 42 4.88 -1.05 1.26
CA ILE A 42 5.39 0.23 1.77
C ILE A 42 6.19 0.98 0.69
N LEU A 43 7.12 0.30 0.00
CA LEU A 43 7.95 0.91 -1.04
C LEU A 43 7.12 1.35 -2.25
N GLY A 44 6.18 0.51 -2.68
CA GLY A 44 5.33 0.74 -3.85
C GLY A 44 4.35 1.88 -3.65
N ILE A 45 3.62 1.89 -2.53
CA ILE A 45 2.63 2.94 -2.25
C ILE A 45 3.32 4.25 -1.85
N GLY A 46 4.33 4.17 -0.98
CA GLY A 46 5.02 5.35 -0.42
C GLY A 46 6.10 5.90 -1.35
N PRO A 47 7.40 5.58 -1.13
CA PRO A 47 8.50 6.21 -1.86
C PRO A 47 8.41 6.14 -3.39
N ALA A 48 8.14 4.97 -3.97
CA ALA A 48 8.12 4.83 -5.44
C ALA A 48 6.86 5.45 -6.05
N GLY A 49 5.70 5.17 -5.46
CA GLY A 49 4.41 5.63 -5.94
C GLY A 49 4.14 7.10 -5.66
N PHE A 50 4.01 7.45 -4.38
CA PHE A 50 3.65 8.81 -3.99
C PHE A 50 4.73 9.83 -4.37
N ALA A 51 6.01 9.57 -4.10
CA ALA A 51 7.05 10.52 -4.49
C ALA A 51 7.18 10.64 -6.01
N GLY A 52 7.07 9.52 -6.75
CA GLY A 52 7.03 9.53 -8.22
C GLY A 52 5.90 10.41 -8.76
N THR A 53 4.72 10.36 -8.14
CA THR A 53 3.56 11.20 -8.50
C THR A 53 3.85 12.68 -8.22
N VAL A 54 4.43 13.01 -7.07
CA VAL A 54 4.82 14.39 -6.72
C VAL A 54 5.88 14.93 -7.69
N PHE A 55 6.90 14.14 -8.02
CA PHE A 55 7.91 14.55 -8.99
C PHE A 55 7.34 14.71 -10.39
N ALA A 56 6.42 13.85 -10.82
CA ALA A 56 5.72 14.02 -12.10
C ALA A 56 4.96 15.36 -12.14
N LEU A 57 4.24 15.71 -11.07
CA LEU A 57 3.54 17.00 -10.94
C LEU A 57 4.50 18.19 -11.04
N LEU A 58 5.68 18.12 -10.40
CA LEU A 58 6.68 19.19 -10.45
C LEU A 58 7.33 19.33 -11.84
N LEU A 59 7.53 18.22 -12.55
CA LEU A 59 8.16 18.19 -13.87
C LEU A 59 7.18 18.54 -15.01
N GLY A 60 5.87 18.28 -14.82
CA GLY A 60 4.83 18.41 -15.84
C GLY A 60 4.87 19.71 -16.64
N PRO A 61 4.97 20.90 -16.01
CA PRO A 61 4.99 22.17 -16.74
C PRO A 61 6.21 22.37 -17.66
N ARG A 62 7.33 21.71 -17.38
CA ARG A 62 8.59 21.85 -18.16
C ARG A 62 8.84 20.68 -19.10
N TYR A 63 8.46 19.47 -18.70
CA TYR A 63 8.80 18.22 -19.39
C TYR A 63 7.58 17.27 -19.40
N PRO A 64 6.54 17.55 -20.21
CA PRO A 64 5.27 16.82 -20.15
C PRO A 64 5.40 15.33 -20.43
N SER A 65 6.21 14.92 -21.42
CA SER A 65 6.41 13.50 -21.74
C SER A 65 7.14 12.74 -20.62
N ALA A 66 8.17 13.35 -20.03
CA ALA A 66 8.89 12.75 -18.90
C ALA A 66 7.99 12.62 -17.66
N ALA A 67 7.16 13.63 -17.40
CA ALA A 67 6.18 13.59 -16.33
C ALA A 67 5.13 12.48 -16.54
N ALA A 68 4.64 12.28 -17.77
CA ALA A 68 3.71 11.20 -18.08
C ALA A 68 4.33 9.81 -17.86
N CYS A 69 5.58 9.59 -18.32
CA CYS A 69 6.30 8.34 -18.06
C CYS A 69 6.50 8.09 -16.57
N LEU A 70 6.88 9.13 -15.82
CA LEU A 70 7.08 9.03 -14.38
C LEU A 70 5.76 8.76 -13.65
N LEU A 71 4.65 9.38 -14.07
CA LEU A 71 3.33 9.13 -13.50
C LEU A 71 2.83 7.71 -13.81
N ALA A 72 3.12 7.18 -15.00
CA ALA A 72 2.84 5.79 -15.35
C ALA A 72 3.62 4.82 -14.45
N ALA A 73 4.93 5.04 -14.27
CA ALA A 73 5.77 4.23 -13.39
C ALA A 73 5.31 4.31 -11.93
N ALA A 74 4.98 5.53 -11.45
CA ALA A 74 4.42 5.74 -10.12
C ALA A 74 3.08 5.01 -9.93
N THR A 75 2.19 5.07 -10.92
CA THR A 75 0.90 4.37 -10.89
C THR A 75 1.10 2.86 -10.82
N LEU A 76 2.03 2.29 -11.60
CA LEU A 76 2.40 0.87 -11.50
C LEU A 76 2.93 0.51 -10.11
N ALA A 77 3.79 1.36 -9.54
CA ALA A 77 4.34 1.14 -8.21
C ALA A 77 3.25 1.13 -7.13
N ILE A 78 2.28 2.06 -7.20
CA ILE A 78 1.13 2.11 -6.28
C ILE A 78 0.26 0.85 -6.43
N CYS A 79 -0.11 0.48 -7.67
CA CYS A 79 -0.92 -0.70 -7.93
C CYS A 79 -0.21 -1.99 -7.46
N GLY A 80 1.09 -2.12 -7.75
CA GLY A 80 1.90 -3.25 -7.32
C GLY A 80 2.04 -3.33 -5.80
N GLY A 81 2.29 -2.20 -5.14
CA GLY A 81 2.35 -2.12 -3.68
C GLY A 81 1.02 -2.45 -3.02
N ALA A 82 -0.08 -1.91 -3.52
CA ALA A 82 -1.42 -2.20 -3.02
C ALA A 82 -1.81 -3.67 -3.22
N LEU A 83 -1.46 -4.27 -4.37
CA LEU A 83 -1.65 -5.69 -4.63
C LEU A 83 -0.79 -6.53 -3.68
N ALA A 84 0.46 -6.15 -3.41
CA ALA A 84 1.31 -6.82 -2.42
C ALA A 84 0.67 -6.80 -1.03
N ALA A 85 0.04 -5.70 -0.62
CA ALA A 85 -0.72 -5.62 0.63
C ALA A 85 -1.97 -6.53 0.64
N TYR A 86 -2.70 -6.63 -0.49
CA TYR A 86 -3.78 -7.62 -0.63
C TYR A 86 -3.29 -9.06 -0.46
N VAL A 87 -2.19 -9.41 -1.14
CA VAL A 87 -1.57 -10.74 -1.02
C VAL A 87 -1.06 -10.98 0.41
N PHE A 88 -0.50 -9.96 1.06
CA PHE A 88 -0.09 -10.04 2.47
C PHE A 88 -1.28 -10.38 3.38
N ASN A 89 -2.39 -9.65 3.26
CA ASN A 89 -3.59 -9.90 4.07
C ASN A 89 -4.12 -11.31 3.86
N TRP A 90 -4.16 -11.77 2.60
CA TRP A 90 -4.56 -13.14 2.29
C TRP A 90 -3.60 -14.18 2.90
N THR A 91 -2.30 -14.04 2.69
CA THR A 91 -1.29 -15.02 3.14
C THR A 91 -1.19 -15.10 4.67
N VAL A 92 -1.31 -13.97 5.37
CA VAL A 92 -1.15 -13.91 6.82
C VAL A 92 -2.44 -14.24 7.57
N PHE A 93 -3.59 -13.70 7.15
CA PHE A 93 -4.84 -13.83 7.90
C PHE A 93 -5.79 -14.89 7.36
N ARG A 94 -5.67 -15.26 6.08
CA ARG A 94 -6.73 -15.96 5.32
C ARG A 94 -6.20 -17.02 4.34
N SER A 95 -5.06 -17.64 4.63
CA SER A 95 -4.38 -18.52 3.67
C SER A 95 -5.22 -19.74 3.24
N GLY A 96 -6.10 -20.23 4.11
CA GLY A 96 -7.03 -21.33 3.82
C GLY A 96 -8.35 -20.93 3.15
N ASP A 97 -8.66 -19.64 3.09
CA ASP A 97 -9.97 -19.15 2.67
C ASP A 97 -10.00 -18.86 1.15
N ARG A 98 -10.74 -19.67 0.39
CA ARG A 98 -10.85 -19.54 -1.08
C ARG A 98 -11.41 -18.19 -1.53
N TRP A 99 -12.32 -17.61 -0.76
CA TRP A 99 -12.91 -16.31 -1.07
C TRP A 99 -11.85 -15.20 -1.02
N ALA A 100 -10.90 -15.26 -0.08
CA ALA A 100 -9.85 -14.25 0.07
C ALA A 100 -8.91 -14.26 -1.14
N LYS A 101 -8.57 -15.45 -1.65
CA LYS A 101 -7.85 -15.58 -2.93
C LYS A 101 -8.62 -14.95 -4.09
N GLY A 102 -9.95 -15.13 -4.13
CA GLY A 102 -10.83 -14.47 -5.10
C GLY A 102 -10.77 -12.95 -5.03
N VAL A 103 -10.76 -12.37 -3.82
CA VAL A 103 -10.62 -10.92 -3.61
C VAL A 103 -9.27 -10.41 -4.12
N VAL A 104 -8.17 -11.11 -3.83
CA VAL A 104 -6.84 -10.74 -4.34
C VAL A 104 -6.80 -10.78 -5.87
N ALA A 105 -7.35 -11.82 -6.49
CA ALA A 105 -7.40 -11.95 -7.95
C ALA A 105 -8.26 -10.85 -8.58
N ALA A 106 -9.42 -10.54 -7.99
CA ALA A 106 -10.28 -9.46 -8.44
C ALA A 106 -9.60 -8.09 -8.33
N ALA A 107 -8.90 -7.82 -7.22
CA ALA A 107 -8.13 -6.59 -7.03
C ALA A 107 -6.99 -6.47 -8.06
N GLY A 108 -6.26 -7.55 -8.32
CA GLY A 108 -5.21 -7.59 -9.35
C GLY A 108 -5.75 -7.30 -10.75
N LEU A 109 -6.86 -7.93 -11.13
CA LEU A 109 -7.54 -7.68 -12.41
C LEU A 109 -8.02 -6.22 -12.50
N LEU A 110 -8.62 -5.70 -11.43
CA LEU A 110 -9.08 -4.33 -11.38
C LEU A 110 -7.93 -3.35 -11.54
N PHE A 111 -6.79 -3.54 -10.86
CA PHE A 111 -5.61 -2.70 -11.06
C PHE A 111 -5.08 -2.74 -12.50
N ALA A 112 -5.11 -3.90 -13.16
CA ALA A 112 -4.71 -4.02 -14.57
C ALA A 112 -5.66 -3.23 -15.49
N ILE A 113 -6.98 -3.35 -15.27
CA ILE A 113 -8.00 -2.58 -16.02
C ILE A 113 -7.83 -1.08 -15.79
N LEU A 114 -7.64 -0.65 -14.54
CA LEU A 114 -7.44 0.76 -14.20
C LEU A 114 -6.19 1.35 -14.85
N PHE A 115 -5.09 0.59 -14.85
CA PHE A 115 -3.85 1.02 -15.49
C PHE A 115 -4.00 1.14 -17.01
N ALA A 116 -4.58 0.12 -17.65
CA ALA A 116 -4.86 0.14 -19.09
C ALA A 116 -5.84 1.27 -19.47
N GLY A 117 -6.89 1.47 -18.67
CA GLY A 117 -7.87 2.55 -18.84
C GLY A 117 -7.22 3.92 -18.82
N LYS A 118 -6.32 4.17 -17.85
CA LYS A 118 -5.55 5.43 -17.77
C LYS A 118 -4.61 5.62 -18.95
N LEU A 119 -3.95 4.55 -19.39
CA LEU A 119 -3.08 4.58 -20.57
C LEU A 119 -3.85 4.97 -21.84
N ILE A 120 -5.00 4.35 -22.07
CA ILE A 120 -5.81 4.54 -23.30
C ILE A 120 -6.51 5.89 -23.31
N THR A 121 -7.08 6.33 -22.19
CA THR A 121 -7.95 7.51 -22.16
C THR A 121 -7.19 8.83 -21.97
N GLY A 122 -6.07 8.82 -21.24
CA GLY A 122 -5.37 10.05 -20.89
C GLY A 122 -3.85 9.99 -21.02
N GLY A 123 -3.26 8.83 -21.34
CA GLY A 123 -1.82 8.69 -21.52
C GLY A 123 -0.98 9.11 -20.30
N PHE A 124 -1.55 9.07 -19.10
CA PHE A 124 -0.94 9.59 -17.86
C PHE A 124 -0.56 11.08 -17.92
N VAL A 125 -1.27 11.88 -18.71
CA VAL A 125 -1.21 13.34 -18.59
C VAL A 125 -1.77 13.73 -17.23
N LEU A 126 -1.08 14.64 -16.53
CA LEU A 126 -1.50 15.16 -15.23
C LEU A 126 -2.95 15.67 -15.30
N PRO A 127 -3.91 14.97 -14.67
CA PRO A 127 -5.28 15.38 -14.76
C PRO A 127 -5.49 16.59 -13.84
N LEU A 128 -5.97 17.70 -14.41
CA LEU A 128 -6.41 18.86 -13.63
C LEU A 128 -7.69 18.57 -12.83
N HIS A 129 -8.34 17.43 -13.07
CA HIS A 129 -9.61 17.04 -12.48
C HIS A 129 -9.55 15.61 -11.93
N VAL A 130 -10.29 15.36 -10.86
CA VAL A 130 -10.45 14.03 -10.30
C VAL A 130 -11.44 13.26 -11.17
N ASP A 131 -11.00 12.18 -11.81
CA ASP A 131 -11.80 11.37 -12.71
C ASP A 131 -12.27 10.05 -12.07
N LEU A 132 -13.13 9.32 -12.79
CA LEU A 132 -13.62 8.02 -12.34
C LEU A 132 -12.47 7.03 -12.08
N TRP A 133 -11.44 7.04 -12.92
CA TRP A 133 -10.27 6.15 -12.78
C TRP A 133 -9.50 6.42 -11.48
N PHE A 134 -9.35 7.68 -11.11
CA PHE A 134 -8.76 8.08 -9.84
C PHE A 134 -9.58 7.57 -8.66
N HIS A 135 -10.91 7.75 -8.67
CA HIS A 135 -11.77 7.28 -7.59
C HIS A 135 -11.74 5.77 -7.44
N LEU A 136 -11.84 5.01 -8.54
CA LEU A 136 -11.79 3.56 -8.50
C LEU A 136 -10.42 3.04 -8.02
N GLN A 137 -9.32 3.65 -8.48
CA GLN A 137 -7.98 3.31 -7.99
C GLN A 137 -7.85 3.62 -6.49
N SER A 138 -8.28 4.80 -6.06
CA SER A 138 -8.23 5.21 -4.65
C SER A 138 -9.04 4.26 -3.78
N CYS A 139 -10.27 3.91 -4.19
CA CYS A 139 -11.11 2.95 -3.46
C CYS A 139 -10.46 1.57 -3.37
N THR A 140 -9.83 1.10 -4.45
CA THR A 140 -9.19 -0.23 -4.49
C THR A 140 -7.91 -0.25 -3.65
N THR A 141 -7.08 0.80 -3.72
CA THR A 141 -5.89 0.93 -2.88
C THR A 141 -6.27 1.08 -1.40
N THR A 142 -7.22 1.95 -1.05
CA THR A 142 -7.70 2.08 0.34
C THR A 142 -8.36 0.79 0.83
N GLY A 143 -9.01 0.03 -0.05
CA GLY A 143 -9.61 -1.26 0.27
C GLY A 143 -8.62 -2.29 0.85
N CYS A 144 -7.36 -2.30 0.39
CA CYS A 144 -6.35 -3.21 0.95
C CYS A 144 -5.95 -2.81 2.38
N LEU A 145 -5.88 -1.51 2.65
CA LEU A 145 -5.57 -0.96 3.97
C LEU A 145 -6.72 -1.22 4.94
N LEU A 146 -7.95 -0.94 4.53
CA LEU A 146 -9.15 -1.22 5.33
C LEU A 146 -9.29 -2.71 5.64
N TRP A 147 -9.01 -3.60 4.69
CA TRP A 147 -8.99 -5.04 4.96
C TRP A 147 -7.91 -5.40 5.99
N GLY A 148 -6.68 -4.91 5.82
CA GLY A 148 -5.59 -5.17 6.77
C GLY A 148 -5.90 -4.65 8.17
N SER A 149 -6.44 -3.43 8.28
CA SER A 149 -6.93 -2.84 9.53
C SER A 149 -8.01 -3.70 10.17
N GLY A 150 -9.03 -4.10 9.41
CA GLY A 150 -10.13 -4.93 9.88
C GLY A 150 -9.69 -6.29 10.41
N GLU A 151 -8.78 -6.97 9.72
CA GLU A 151 -8.20 -8.23 10.21
C GLU A 151 -7.37 -8.00 11.48
N SER A 152 -6.53 -6.97 11.53
CA SER A 152 -5.73 -6.67 12.72
C SER A 152 -6.60 -6.38 13.95
N LEU A 153 -7.68 -5.61 13.79
CA LEU A 153 -8.65 -5.34 14.87
C LEU A 153 -9.41 -6.60 15.30
N ARG A 154 -9.78 -7.47 14.35
CA ARG A 154 -10.39 -8.77 14.66
C ARG A 154 -9.44 -9.64 15.49
N TYR A 155 -8.16 -9.71 15.12
CA TYR A 155 -7.15 -10.46 15.87
C TYR A 155 -6.88 -9.85 17.25
N TYR A 156 -6.88 -8.52 17.38
CA TYR A 156 -6.81 -7.85 18.67
C TYR A 156 -7.97 -8.29 19.59
N ALA A 157 -9.21 -8.31 19.10
CA ALA A 157 -10.36 -8.75 19.89
C ALA A 157 -10.24 -10.21 20.36
N LEU A 158 -9.72 -11.10 19.51
CA LEU A 158 -9.47 -12.50 19.87
C LEU A 158 -8.33 -12.63 20.88
N MET A 159 -7.23 -11.92 20.68
CA MET A 159 -6.08 -11.92 21.58
C MET A 159 -6.42 -11.34 22.96
N ARG A 160 -7.29 -10.32 23.02
CA ARG A 160 -7.79 -9.78 24.28
C ARG A 160 -8.58 -10.82 25.09
N LYS A 161 -9.35 -11.69 24.43
CA LYS A 161 -10.04 -12.82 25.11
C LYS A 161 -9.03 -13.82 25.67
N ARG A 162 -7.99 -14.16 24.90
CA ARG A 162 -6.91 -15.07 25.35
C ARG A 162 -6.07 -14.49 26.48
N LEU A 163 -5.82 -13.18 26.46
CA LEU A 163 -5.08 -12.46 27.50
C LEU A 163 -5.79 -12.54 28.84
N ARG A 164 -7.13 -12.41 28.86
CA ARG A 164 -7.93 -12.57 30.08
C ARG A 164 -7.83 -13.97 30.70
N LEU A 165 -7.49 -14.97 29.90
CA LEU A 165 -7.29 -16.35 30.33
C LEU A 165 -5.81 -16.65 30.64
N GLY A 166 -4.91 -15.68 30.54
CA GLY A 166 -3.47 -15.88 30.72
C GLY A 166 -2.77 -16.63 29.56
N LEU A 167 -3.42 -16.75 28.40
CA LEU A 167 -2.94 -17.53 27.25
C LEU A 167 -2.24 -16.68 26.17
N ALA A 168 -2.08 -15.37 26.39
CA ALA A 168 -1.52 -14.45 25.40
C ALA A 168 -0.61 -13.41 26.05
N ASP A 169 0.41 -12.99 25.31
CA ASP A 169 1.28 -11.89 25.67
C ASP A 169 0.56 -10.53 25.49
N PRO A 170 0.53 -9.64 26.50
CA PRO A 170 -0.09 -8.32 26.39
C PRO A 170 0.57 -7.43 25.33
N LEU A 171 1.88 -7.52 25.11
CA LEU A 171 2.62 -6.72 24.14
C LEU A 171 2.23 -7.10 22.71
N VAL A 172 2.14 -8.40 22.41
CA VAL A 172 1.67 -8.88 21.10
C VAL A 172 0.22 -8.47 20.86
N THR A 173 -0.61 -8.56 21.89
CA THR A 173 -2.01 -8.10 21.82
C THR A 173 -2.09 -6.61 21.47
N ASN A 174 -1.31 -5.76 22.13
CA ASN A 174 -1.26 -4.32 21.83
C ASN A 174 -0.75 -4.01 20.42
N ARG A 175 0.19 -4.80 19.88
CA ARG A 175 0.66 -4.62 18.50
C ARG A 175 -0.46 -4.77 17.48
N PHE A 176 -1.38 -5.72 17.65
CA PHE A 176 -2.54 -5.87 16.76
C PHE A 176 -3.47 -4.65 16.79
N LEU A 177 -3.65 -4.03 17.97
CA LEU A 177 -4.43 -2.79 18.07
C LEU A 177 -3.74 -1.64 17.31
N LEU A 178 -2.44 -1.43 17.58
CA LEU A 178 -1.67 -0.36 16.95
C LEU A 178 -1.62 -0.52 15.42
N TRP A 179 -1.45 -1.74 14.93
CA TRP A 179 -1.50 -2.03 13.50
C TRP A 179 -2.89 -1.78 12.90
N GLY A 180 -3.95 -2.15 13.62
CA GLY A 180 -5.32 -1.90 13.20
C GLY A 180 -5.64 -0.41 13.07
N LEU A 181 -5.20 0.39 14.02
CA LEU A 181 -5.43 1.84 14.03
C LEU A 181 -4.47 2.63 13.13
N GLY A 182 -3.26 2.12 12.91
CA GLY A 182 -2.23 2.83 12.15
C GLY A 182 -2.24 2.59 10.64
N ILE A 183 -2.76 1.44 10.18
CA ILE A 183 -2.93 1.17 8.73
C ILE A 183 -4.13 1.92 8.15
N GLY A 184 -5.23 1.97 8.90
CA GLY A 184 -6.56 2.41 8.44
C GLY A 184 -6.77 3.91 8.51
#